data_AF-A0A074RE92-F1
#
_entry.id   AF-A0A074RE92-F1
#
_cell.length_a   1.000
_cell.length_b   1.000
_cell.length_c   1.000
_cell.angle_alpha   90.00
_cell.angle_beta   90.00
_cell.angle_gamma   90.00
#
_symmetry.space_group_name_H-M   'P 1'
#
loop_
_entity.id
_entity.type
_entity.pdbx_description
1 polymer ?
#
loop_
_entity_poly.entity_id
_entity_poly.type
_entity_poly.pdbx_seq_one_letter_code
_entity_poly.pdbx_strand_id
1 'polypeptide(L)'
;LYYQYKYEHLFLCKSTLHAILHVPDDIIRCGPVWVYWSFSVERYCREVTFCAKSKVLPYTAISKHVLQLSQIGAVSCRFPEIRKALLFGKNDIPVGENALSKMEQTYPECKHSNV
;
A
#
# COMPACT_ATOMS: atom_id res chain seq x y z
N LEU A 1 11.45 9.03 26.82
CA LEU A 1 12.75 9.03 26.12
C LEU A 1 12.58 9.56 24.69
N TYR A 2 12.12 10.80 24.53
CA TYR A 2 12.06 11.48 23.23
C TYR A 2 12.88 12.77 23.30
N TYR A 3 12.94 13.53 22.20
CA TYR A 3 13.70 14.76 22.06
C TYR A 3 13.59 15.69 23.29
N GLN A 4 12.41 15.88 23.88
CA GLN A 4 12.19 16.64 25.14
C GLN A 4 12.95 17.98 25.22
N TYR A 5 13.21 18.63 24.07
CA TYR A 5 14.06 19.83 23.96
C TYR A 5 15.48 19.69 24.51
N LYS A 6 15.98 18.46 24.66
CA LYS A 6 17.36 18.14 25.05
C LYS A 6 18.13 17.66 23.82
N TYR A 7 19.16 18.42 23.43
CA TYR A 7 20.01 18.09 22.28
C TYR A 7 20.67 16.71 22.39
N GLU A 8 20.98 16.27 23.61
CA GLU A 8 21.55 14.94 23.87
C GLU A 8 20.64 13.79 23.42
N HIS A 9 19.33 14.01 23.28
CA HIS A 9 18.37 12.99 22.86
C HIS A 9 18.12 12.97 21.35
N LEU A 10 18.78 13.83 20.57
CA LEU A 10 18.53 13.94 19.13
C LEU A 10 18.77 12.62 18.38
N PHE A 11 19.73 11.82 18.83
CA PHE A 11 20.04 10.52 18.21
C PHE A 11 18.87 9.52 18.30
N LEU A 12 18.00 9.64 19.33
CA LEU A 12 16.81 8.79 19.49
C LEU A 12 15.75 9.08 18.42
N CYS A 13 15.78 10.27 17.80
CA CYS A 13 14.84 10.72 16.79
C CYS A 13 15.39 10.61 15.35
N LYS A 14 16.50 9.89 15.15
CA LYS A 14 17.14 9.75 13.83
C LYS A 14 16.17 9.28 12.74
N SER A 15 15.31 8.32 13.05
CA SER A 15 14.29 7.82 12.11
C SER A 15 13.30 8.90 11.70
N THR A 16 12.78 9.67 12.66
CA THR A 16 11.85 10.78 12.41
C THR A 16 12.50 11.87 11.58
N LEU A 17 13.74 12.25 11.88
CA LEU A 17 14.48 13.27 11.13
C LEU A 17 14.76 12.81 9.70
N HIS A 18 15.15 11.56 9.51
CA HIS A 18 15.37 10.99 8.19
C HIS A 18 14.07 10.96 7.37
N ALA A 19 12.94 10.60 8.00
CA ALA A 19 11.63 10.63 7.35
C ALA A 19 11.25 12.04 6.89
N ILE A 20 11.44 13.06 7.74
CA ILE A 20 11.16 14.46 7.38
C ILE A 20 12.04 14.94 6.23
N LEU A 21 13.31 14.52 6.19
CA LEU A 21 14.23 14.89 5.11
C LEU A 21 13.81 14.33 3.75
N HIS A 22 13.13 13.18 3.71
CA HIS A 22 12.60 12.58 2.48
C HIS A 22 11.27 13.17 2.01
N VAL A 23 10.52 13.85 2.88
CA VAL A 23 9.20 14.42 2.53
C VAL A 23 9.25 15.30 1.27
N PRO A 24 10.24 16.19 1.06
CA PRO A 24 10.31 16.98 -0.17
C PRO A 24 10.48 16.14 -1.43
N ASP A 25 11.35 15.13 -1.39
CA ASP A 25 11.58 14.22 -2.52
C ASP A 25 10.32 13.41 -2.83
N ASP A 26 9.61 12.96 -1.79
CA ASP A 26 8.34 12.26 -1.92
C ASP A 26 7.24 13.17 -2.51
N ILE A 27 7.20 14.45 -2.13
CA ILE A 27 6.24 15.42 -2.68
C ILE A 27 6.48 15.65 -4.17
N ILE A 28 7.74 15.73 -4.61
CA ILE A 28 8.09 15.90 -6.02
C ILE A 28 7.70 14.66 -6.84
N ARG A 29 7.88 13.46 -6.27
CA ARG A 29 7.60 12.19 -6.96
C ARG A 29 6.12 11.81 -6.98
N CYS A 30 5.44 11.96 -5.86
CA CYS A 30 4.09 11.42 -5.63
C CYS A 30 3.00 12.49 -5.50
N GLY A 31 3.39 13.77 -5.51
CA GLY A 31 2.49 14.90 -5.21
C GLY A 31 2.32 15.13 -3.71
N PRO A 32 1.44 16.06 -3.31
CA PRO A 32 1.24 16.39 -1.91
C PRO A 32 0.88 15.16 -1.07
N VAL A 33 1.50 15.03 0.11
CA VAL A 33 1.35 13.85 1.00
C VAL A 33 -0.12 13.50 1.26
N TRP A 34 -0.99 14.50 1.43
CA TRP A 34 -2.41 14.27 1.68
C TRP A 34 -3.12 13.60 0.50
N VAL A 35 -2.74 13.88 -0.74
CA VAL A 35 -3.35 13.28 -1.94
C VAL A 35 -2.91 11.82 -2.05
N TYR A 36 -1.60 11.59 -1.98
CA TYR A 36 -1.01 10.24 -2.06
C TYR A 36 -1.54 9.31 -0.96
N TRP A 37 -1.58 9.82 0.27
CA TRP A 37 -2.10 9.08 1.41
C TRP A 37 -3.60 8.79 1.26
N SER A 38 -4.41 9.79 0.87
CA SER A 38 -5.86 9.62 0.72
C SER A 38 -6.19 8.52 -0.28
N PHE A 39 -5.51 8.50 -1.43
CA PHE A 39 -5.69 7.48 -2.47
C PHE A 39 -5.36 6.07 -2.00
N SER A 40 -4.25 5.91 -1.26
CA SER A 40 -3.81 4.62 -0.72
C SER A 40 -4.78 4.12 0.37
N VAL A 41 -5.19 5.03 1.26
CA VAL A 41 -6.14 4.72 2.34
C VAL A 41 -7.52 4.41 1.81
N GLU A 42 -8.01 5.09 0.77
CA GLU A 42 -9.32 4.82 0.19
C GLU A 42 -9.40 3.37 -0.34
N ARG A 43 -8.39 2.93 -1.09
CA ARG A 43 -8.33 1.52 -1.56
C ARG A 43 -8.25 0.54 -0.40
N TYR A 44 -7.43 0.85 0.60
CA TYR A 44 -7.33 -0.01 1.77
C TYR A 44 -8.65 -0.12 2.53
N CYS A 45 -9.34 1.01 2.77
CA CYS A 45 -10.65 1.05 3.40
C CYS A 45 -11.70 0.25 2.62
N ARG A 46 -11.64 0.27 1.28
CA ARG A 46 -12.51 -0.54 0.43
C ARG A 46 -12.30 -2.04 0.66
N GLU A 47 -11.04 -2.49 0.70
CA GLU A 47 -10.69 -3.88 1.01
C GLU A 47 -11.13 -4.27 2.44
N VAL A 48 -10.90 -3.41 3.42
CA VAL A 48 -11.34 -3.62 4.81
C VAL A 48 -12.86 -3.74 4.91
N THR A 49 -13.59 -2.90 4.16
CA THR A 49 -15.06 -2.95 4.11
C THR A 49 -15.55 -4.27 3.53
N PHE A 50 -14.88 -4.78 2.49
CA PHE A 50 -15.19 -6.11 1.94
C PHE A 50 -14.97 -7.25 2.94
N CYS A 51 -14.04 -7.08 3.89
CA CYS A 51 -13.76 -8.05 4.94
C CYS A 51 -14.83 -8.07 6.05
N ALA A 52 -15.67 -7.04 6.17
CA ALA A 52 -16.73 -6.93 7.16
C ALA A 52 -17.97 -7.80 6.84
N LYS A 53 -17.75 -9.09 6.52
CA LYS A 53 -18.80 -10.04 6.10
C LYS A 53 -19.75 -10.44 7.22
N SER A 54 -19.32 -10.34 8.48
CA SER A 54 -20.14 -10.66 9.65
C SER A 54 -20.86 -9.42 10.16
N LYS A 55 -22.20 -9.50 10.26
CA LYS A 55 -23.03 -8.43 10.85
C LYS A 55 -22.95 -8.40 12.38
N VAL A 56 -22.61 -9.52 13.02
CA VAL A 56 -22.62 -9.66 14.49
C VAL A 56 -21.25 -9.34 15.09
N LEU A 57 -20.16 -9.79 14.45
CA LEU A 57 -18.80 -9.59 14.93
C LEU A 57 -17.86 -9.07 13.81
N PRO A 58 -18.13 -7.87 13.27
CA PRO A 58 -17.43 -7.34 12.11
C PRO A 58 -15.91 -7.24 12.32
N TYR A 59 -15.48 -6.76 13.48
CA TYR A 59 -14.06 -6.61 13.79
C TYR A 59 -13.31 -7.95 13.80
N THR A 60 -13.92 -9.02 14.34
CA THR A 60 -13.29 -10.34 14.32
C THR A 60 -13.12 -10.89 12.91
N ALA A 61 -14.09 -10.63 12.02
CA ALA A 61 -14.03 -11.03 10.62
C ALA A 61 -12.94 -10.25 9.88
N ILE A 62 -12.87 -8.93 10.09
CA ILE A 62 -11.82 -8.07 9.54
C ILE A 62 -10.44 -8.52 10.02
N SER A 63 -10.24 -8.69 11.33
CA SER A 63 -8.96 -9.11 11.90
C SER A 63 -8.49 -10.46 11.35
N LYS A 64 -9.39 -11.42 11.20
CA LYS A 64 -9.07 -12.72 10.58
C LYS A 64 -8.63 -12.55 9.13
N HIS A 65 -9.35 -11.75 8.34
CA HIS A 65 -9.00 -11.48 6.95
C HIS A 65 -7.64 -10.78 6.83
N VAL A 66 -7.39 -9.73 7.62
CA VAL A 66 -6.11 -9.00 7.63
C VAL A 66 -4.96 -9.93 8.02
N LEU A 67 -5.17 -10.82 9.01
CA LEU A 67 -4.18 -11.82 9.41
C LEU A 67 -3.88 -12.81 8.27
N GLN A 68 -4.90 -13.28 7.55
CA GLN A 68 -4.71 -14.17 6.41
C GLN A 68 -3.93 -13.48 5.28
N LEU A 69 -4.27 -12.22 4.97
CA LEU A 69 -3.54 -11.40 3.99
C LEU A 69 -2.07 -11.22 4.37
N SER A 70 -1.76 -10.93 5.64
CA SER A 70 -0.38 -10.77 6.10
C SER A 70 0.40 -12.08 6.06
N GLN A 71 -0.22 -13.21 6.43
CA GLN A 71 0.37 -14.54 6.34
C GLN A 71 0.70 -14.91 4.88
N ILE A 72 -0.24 -14.70 3.96
CA ILE A 72 -0.02 -14.92 2.53
C ILE A 72 1.10 -14.01 2.01
N GLY A 73 1.13 -12.74 2.41
CA GLY A 73 2.19 -11.81 2.05
C GLY A 73 3.57 -12.26 2.55
N ALA A 74 3.67 -12.73 3.79
CA ALA A 74 4.90 -13.26 4.36
C ALA A 74 5.40 -14.51 3.63
N VAL A 75 4.50 -15.47 3.35
CA VAL A 75 4.80 -16.68 2.56
C VAL A 75 5.25 -16.29 1.15
N SER A 76 4.56 -15.34 0.52
CA SER A 76 4.90 -14.83 -0.82
C SER A 76 6.22 -14.07 -0.86
N CYS A 77 6.66 -13.49 0.26
CA CYS A 77 7.99 -12.88 0.37
C CYS A 77 9.08 -13.94 0.48
N ARG A 78 8.81 -15.03 1.21
CA ARG A 78 9.78 -16.12 1.38
C ARG A 78 9.90 -17.01 0.15
N PHE A 79 8.80 -17.25 -0.55
CA PHE A 79 8.72 -18.20 -1.67
C PHE A 79 8.27 -17.49 -2.96
N PRO A 80 9.20 -17.18 -3.89
CA PRO A 80 8.88 -16.43 -5.10
C PRO A 80 7.96 -17.19 -6.07
N GLU A 81 8.02 -18.53 -6.09
CA GLU A 81 7.15 -19.36 -6.93
C GLU A 81 5.68 -19.27 -6.51
N ILE A 82 5.41 -19.24 -5.19
CA ILE A 82 4.06 -19.02 -4.65
C ILE A 82 3.58 -17.61 -5.01
N ARG A 83 4.44 -16.60 -4.90
CA ARG A 83 4.10 -15.23 -5.30
C ARG A 83 3.70 -15.16 -6.77
N LYS A 84 4.48 -15.76 -7.67
CA LYS A 84 4.14 -15.82 -9.11
C LYS A 84 2.80 -16.49 -9.31
N ALA A 85 2.57 -17.66 -8.70
CA ALA A 85 1.29 -18.36 -8.81
C ALA A 85 0.10 -17.55 -8.28
N LEU A 86 0.28 -16.73 -7.23
CA LEU A 86 -0.77 -15.84 -6.72
C LEU A 86 -1.04 -14.64 -7.63
N LEU A 87 -0.02 -14.13 -8.34
CA LEU A 87 -0.16 -13.06 -9.32
C LEU A 87 -0.85 -13.55 -10.62
N PHE A 88 -0.56 -14.78 -11.04
CA PHE A 88 -1.03 -15.35 -12.30
C PHE A 88 -2.24 -16.29 -12.16
N GLY A 89 -2.62 -16.67 -10.93
CA GLY A 89 -3.56 -17.77 -10.65
C GLY A 89 -5.02 -17.60 -11.07
N LYS A 90 -5.35 -16.58 -11.87
CA LYS A 90 -6.69 -16.40 -12.49
C LYS A 90 -6.69 -15.77 -13.89
N ASN A 91 -5.53 -15.42 -14.46
CA ASN A 91 -5.48 -14.71 -15.75
C ASN A 91 -4.62 -15.48 -16.75
N ASP A 92 -5.18 -16.56 -17.32
CA ASP A 92 -4.75 -17.04 -18.64
C ASP A 92 -5.27 -16.12 -19.77
N ILE A 93 -5.95 -15.03 -19.40
CA ILE A 93 -6.36 -13.97 -20.29
C ILE A 93 -5.06 -13.25 -20.70
N PRO A 94 -4.70 -13.21 -21.99
CA PRO A 94 -3.57 -12.40 -22.42
C PRO A 94 -3.85 -10.99 -21.93
N VAL A 95 -2.94 -10.44 -21.12
CA VAL A 95 -2.91 -9.02 -20.79
C VAL A 95 -2.67 -8.33 -22.12
N GLY A 96 -3.75 -8.08 -22.87
CA GLY A 96 -3.70 -7.19 -24.01
C GLY A 96 -3.16 -5.87 -23.49
N GLU A 97 -2.38 -5.18 -24.30
CA GLU A 97 -1.76 -3.88 -24.01
C GLU A 97 -2.72 -2.84 -23.37
N ASN A 98 -4.03 -3.09 -23.45
CA ASN A 98 -5.12 -2.25 -22.97
C ASN A 98 -5.99 -2.88 -21.87
N ALA A 99 -5.55 -3.95 -21.20
CA ALA A 99 -6.30 -4.58 -20.11
C ALA A 99 -6.23 -3.73 -18.83
N LEU A 100 -6.92 -2.60 -18.86
CA LEU A 100 -7.14 -1.76 -17.69
C LEU A 100 -7.99 -2.53 -16.68
N SER A 101 -7.63 -2.44 -15.40
CA SER A 101 -8.52 -2.88 -14.34
C SER A 101 -9.87 -2.19 -14.53
N LYS A 102 -11.00 -2.85 -14.21
CA LYS A 102 -12.36 -2.27 -14.38
C LYS A 102 -12.56 -0.89 -13.74
N MET A 103 -11.65 -0.48 -12.84
CA MET A 103 -11.68 0.80 -12.13
C MET A 103 -10.52 1.73 -12.51
N GLU A 104 -9.75 1.42 -13.54
CA GLU A 104 -8.63 2.23 -14.01
C GLU A 104 -9.07 3.01 -15.24
N GLN A 105 -9.01 4.34 -15.14
CA GLN A 105 -9.27 5.25 -16.24
C GLN A 105 -7.96 5.97 -16.56
N THR A 106 -7.45 5.78 -17.77
CA THR A 106 -6.30 6.52 -18.27
C THR A 106 -6.75 7.93 -18.67
N TYR A 107 -6.15 8.93 -18.03
CA TYR A 107 -6.33 10.33 -18.42
C TYR A 107 -5.56 10.59 -19.72
N PRO A 108 -6.18 11.14 -20.77
CA PRO A 108 -5.59 11.23 -22.11
C PRO A 108 -4.30 12.06 -22.18
N GLU A 109 -4.07 12.94 -21.21
CA GLU A 109 -2.90 13.81 -21.12
C GLU A 109 -1.68 13.21 -20.39
N CYS A 110 -1.82 12.07 -19.70
CA CYS A 110 -0.73 11.51 -18.90
C CYS A 110 0.16 10.58 -19.73
N LYS A 111 1.16 11.15 -20.42
CA LYS A 111 2.23 10.36 -21.04
C LYS A 111 3.00 9.62 -19.95
N HIS A 112 2.87 8.29 -19.89
CA HIS A 112 3.77 7.47 -19.08
C HIS A 112 5.19 7.67 -19.59
N SER A 113 5.96 8.51 -18.90
CA SER A 113 7.41 8.55 -19.06
C SER A 113 7.92 7.25 -18.47
N ASN A 114 8.24 6.28 -19.33
CA ASN A 114 8.94 5.07 -18.92
C ASN A 114 10.28 5.48 -18.29
N VAL A 115 10.39 5.34 -16.98
CA VAL A 115 11.66 5.35 -16.23
C VAL A 115 11.93 3.92 -15.79
#